data_AF-A0A7C4P434-F1
#
_entry.id   AF-A0A7C4P434-F1
#
_cell.length_a   1.000
_cell.length_b   1.000
_cell.length_c   1.000
_cell.angle_alpha   90.00
_cell.angle_beta   90.00
_cell.angle_gamma   90.00
#
_symmetry.space_group_name_H-M   'P 1'
#
loop_
_entity.id
_entity.type
_entity.pdbx_description
1 polymer ?
#
loop_
_entity_poly.entity_id
_entity_poly.type
_entity_poly.pdbx_seq_one_letter_code
_entity_poly.pdbx_strand_id
1 'polypeptide(L)'
;MKTPFREFFRYAEWKERFLKEYEAIRSKDYSIYESEIKKLYPEAEERSLRALVCMYVGGYEKRLEDEDVRFWANWAFVKTYKTFGGLRQLSEKELCFLFYSMGKLFVPLLLHEKGVKSESFKALSREEQERAVSDVLETVWENHFIRILQILPSLFE
;
A
#
# COMPACT_ATOMS: atom_id res chain seq x y z
N MET A 1 -11.10 22.71 -16.80
CA MET A 1 -11.65 21.37 -17.14
C MET A 1 -10.80 20.32 -16.44
N LYS A 2 -11.39 19.46 -15.59
CA LYS A 2 -10.68 18.26 -15.11
C LYS A 2 -10.46 17.36 -16.32
N THR A 3 -9.21 17.16 -16.73
CA THR A 3 -8.89 16.29 -17.86
C THR A 3 -9.44 14.90 -17.55
N PRO A 4 -10.42 14.38 -18.30
CA PRO A 4 -10.71 12.96 -18.22
C PRO A 4 -9.38 12.25 -18.46
N PHE A 5 -9.11 11.19 -17.71
CA PHE A 5 -7.88 10.42 -17.75
C PHE A 5 -6.63 10.95 -17.02
N ARG A 6 -6.65 12.08 -16.30
CA ARG A 6 -5.47 12.58 -15.53
C ARG A 6 -4.86 11.51 -14.60
N GLU A 7 -5.71 10.70 -14.00
CA GLU A 7 -5.31 9.60 -13.12
C GLU A 7 -4.48 8.53 -13.82
N PHE A 8 -4.79 8.23 -15.09
CA PHE A 8 -4.06 7.21 -15.87
C PHE A 8 -2.64 7.67 -16.19
N PHE A 9 -2.47 8.94 -16.57
CA PHE A 9 -1.14 9.53 -16.75
C PHE A 9 -0.31 9.44 -15.47
N ARG A 10 -0.92 9.72 -14.32
CA ARG A 10 -0.26 9.59 -13.02
C ARG A 10 0.18 8.15 -12.73
N TYR A 11 -0.66 7.17 -13.02
CA TYR A 11 -0.29 5.76 -12.82
C TYR A 11 0.81 5.30 -13.79
N ALA A 12 0.81 5.79 -15.03
CA ALA A 12 1.87 5.52 -16.00
C ALA A 12 3.22 6.08 -15.53
N GLU A 13 3.25 7.32 -15.04
CA GLU A 13 4.46 7.91 -14.44
C GLU A 13 4.96 7.11 -13.23
N TRP A 14 4.04 6.60 -12.40
CA TRP A 14 4.40 5.76 -11.27
C TRP A 14 4.95 4.40 -11.72
N LYS A 15 4.41 3.80 -12.78
CA LYS A 15 4.95 2.57 -13.37
C LYS A 15 6.40 2.79 -13.80
N GLU A 16 6.69 3.86 -14.52
CA GLU A 16 8.06 4.13 -14.98
C GLU A 16 9.05 4.25 -13.82
N ARG A 17 8.66 4.93 -12.73
CA ARG A 17 9.50 5.02 -11.52
C ARG A 17 9.63 3.67 -10.84
N PHE A 18 8.52 2.96 -10.67
CA PHE A 18 8.49 1.62 -10.09
C PHE A 18 9.41 0.67 -10.85
N LEU A 19 9.39 0.65 -12.18
CA LEU A 19 10.24 -0.25 -12.98
C LEU A 19 11.73 0.04 -12.80
N LYS A 20 12.11 1.31 -12.61
CA LYS A 20 13.51 1.69 -12.30
C LYS A 20 13.92 1.23 -10.91
N GLU A 21 13.00 1.25 -9.96
CA GLU A 21 13.23 0.86 -8.57
C GLU A 21 13.10 -0.66 -8.37
N TYR A 22 12.32 -1.37 -9.21
CA TYR A 22 11.84 -2.72 -8.96
C TYR A 22 12.96 -3.74 -8.75
N GLU A 23 14.05 -3.68 -9.52
CA GLU A 23 15.18 -4.61 -9.32
C GLU A 23 15.89 -4.37 -7.98
N ALA A 24 16.00 -3.12 -7.54
CA ALA A 24 16.52 -2.79 -6.22
C ALA A 24 15.55 -3.25 -5.13
N ILE A 25 14.24 -3.07 -5.33
CA ILE A 25 13.21 -3.58 -4.40
C ILE A 25 13.28 -5.09 -4.31
N ARG A 26 13.43 -5.79 -5.44
CA ARG A 26 13.46 -7.25 -5.57
C ARG A 26 14.68 -7.90 -4.90
N SER A 27 15.74 -7.13 -4.68
CA SER A 27 16.99 -7.56 -4.05
C SER A 27 17.12 -7.17 -2.56
N LYS A 28 16.16 -6.41 -1.99
CA LYS A 28 16.17 -6.09 -0.56
C LYS A 28 15.91 -7.32 0.31
N ASP A 29 16.50 -7.34 1.49
CA ASP A 29 16.17 -8.31 2.53
C ASP A 29 14.84 -7.92 3.19
N TYR A 30 13.85 -8.81 3.10
CA TYR A 30 12.49 -8.59 3.58
C TYR A 30 12.25 -9.15 4.98
N SER A 31 13.20 -9.93 5.51
CA SER A 31 13.08 -10.61 6.81
C SER A 31 12.87 -9.62 7.96
N ILE A 32 13.35 -8.39 7.81
CA ILE A 32 13.19 -7.32 8.80
C ILE A 32 11.73 -6.96 9.07
N TYR A 33 10.83 -7.12 8.09
CA TYR A 33 9.41 -6.79 8.23
C TYR A 33 8.53 -8.02 8.48
N GLU A 34 9.09 -9.20 8.28
CA GLU A 34 8.39 -10.48 8.40
C GLU A 34 7.79 -10.66 9.80
N SER A 35 8.53 -10.30 10.85
CA SER A 35 8.06 -10.45 12.22
C SER A 35 6.84 -9.59 12.55
N GLU A 36 6.77 -8.36 12.02
CA GLU A 36 5.64 -7.46 12.24
C GLU A 36 4.41 -7.91 11.45
N ILE A 37 4.62 -8.34 10.20
CA ILE A 37 3.53 -8.81 9.37
C ILE A 37 2.97 -10.12 9.87
N LYS A 38 3.81 -11.06 10.32
CA LYS A 38 3.33 -12.34 10.86
C LYS A 38 2.48 -12.17 12.12
N LYS A 39 2.60 -11.05 12.85
CA LYS A 39 1.66 -10.71 13.94
C LYS A 39 0.25 -10.41 13.43
N LEU A 40 0.13 -9.80 12.24
CA LEU A 40 -1.14 -9.41 11.62
C LEU A 40 -1.68 -10.48 10.65
N TYR A 41 -0.79 -11.22 10.02
CA TYR A 41 -1.07 -12.25 9.04
C TYR A 41 -0.04 -13.39 9.16
N PRO A 42 -0.30 -14.38 10.05
CA PRO A 42 0.66 -15.46 10.33
C PRO A 42 1.05 -16.29 9.10
N GLU A 43 0.12 -16.44 8.15
CA GLU A 43 0.29 -17.17 6.89
C GLU A 43 0.96 -16.33 5.78
N ALA A 44 1.60 -15.21 6.14
CA ALA A 44 2.27 -14.36 5.17
C ALA A 44 3.39 -15.11 4.43
N GLU A 45 3.20 -15.24 3.13
CA GLU A 45 4.14 -15.86 2.18
C GLU A 45 5.08 -14.81 1.57
N GLU A 46 6.18 -15.27 0.97
CA GLU A 46 7.19 -14.41 0.32
C GLU A 46 6.58 -13.40 -0.67
N ARG A 47 5.59 -13.84 -1.46
CA ARG A 47 4.86 -12.99 -2.41
C ARG A 47 4.20 -11.79 -1.72
N SER A 48 3.58 -12.01 -0.56
CA SER A 48 2.95 -10.95 0.23
C SER A 48 3.98 -10.00 0.85
N LEU A 49 5.12 -10.53 1.32
CA LEU A 49 6.22 -9.72 1.87
C LEU A 49 6.84 -8.82 0.81
N ARG A 50 7.07 -9.33 -0.41
CA ARG A 50 7.56 -8.54 -1.55
C ARG A 50 6.60 -7.40 -1.91
N ALA A 51 5.29 -7.69 -1.94
CA ALA A 51 4.27 -6.70 -2.23
C ALA A 51 4.21 -5.60 -1.16
N LEU A 52 4.35 -5.95 0.12
CA LEU A 52 4.41 -4.97 1.21
C LEU A 52 5.61 -4.05 1.08
N VAL A 53 6.79 -4.56 0.75
CA VAL A 53 7.99 -3.73 0.60
C VAL A 53 7.79 -2.72 -0.54
N CYS A 54 7.10 -3.13 -1.61
CA CYS A 54 6.70 -2.20 -2.65
C CYS A 54 5.79 -1.10 -2.11
N MET A 55 4.83 -1.43 -1.23
CA MET A 55 4.01 -0.43 -0.53
C MET A 55 4.86 0.54 0.30
N TYR A 56 5.93 0.07 0.94
CA TYR A 56 6.80 0.96 1.69
C TYR A 56 7.56 1.94 0.82
N VAL A 57 8.13 1.45 -0.27
CA VAL A 57 8.87 2.29 -1.23
C VAL A 57 7.92 3.31 -1.85
N GLY A 58 6.72 2.89 -2.22
CA GLY A 58 5.66 3.78 -2.70
C GLY A 58 5.25 4.83 -1.67
N GLY A 59 5.10 4.41 -0.40
CA GLY A 59 4.75 5.26 0.74
C GLY A 59 5.86 6.18 1.24
N TYR A 60 7.03 6.14 0.61
CA TYR A 60 8.29 6.75 1.03
C TYR A 60 8.83 6.13 2.33
N GLU A 61 9.81 5.23 2.20
CA GLU A 61 10.31 4.38 3.29
C GLU A 61 10.64 5.14 4.58
N LYS A 62 11.20 6.35 4.47
CA LYS A 62 11.51 7.18 5.66
C LYS A 62 10.31 7.51 6.52
N ARG A 63 9.10 7.61 5.95
CA ARG A 63 7.87 7.84 6.72
C ARG A 63 7.47 6.63 7.55
N LEU A 64 7.89 5.44 7.13
CA LEU A 64 7.58 4.14 7.71
C LEU A 64 8.68 3.64 8.66
N GLU A 65 9.74 4.42 8.87
CA GLU A 65 10.65 4.24 10.01
C GLU A 65 9.90 4.45 11.33
N ASP A 66 8.87 5.31 11.33
CA ASP A 66 7.96 5.52 12.44
C ASP A 66 7.02 4.32 12.65
N GLU A 67 7.01 3.78 13.87
CA GLU A 67 6.31 2.54 14.20
C GLU A 67 4.80 2.65 14.05
N ASP A 68 4.20 3.80 14.39
CA ASP A 68 2.75 3.99 14.28
C ASP A 68 2.31 3.98 12.81
N VAL A 69 3.06 4.69 11.97
CA VAL A 69 2.78 4.75 10.52
C VAL A 69 2.99 3.38 9.90
N ARG A 70 4.07 2.69 10.26
CA ARG A 70 4.39 1.35 9.76
C ARG A 70 3.33 0.35 10.15
N PHE A 71 2.90 0.37 11.41
CA PHE A 71 1.84 -0.49 11.91
C PHE A 71 0.55 -0.34 11.08
N TRP A 72 0.11 0.91 10.85
CA TRP A 72 -1.13 1.15 10.10
C TRP A 72 -0.99 0.88 8.61
N ALA A 73 0.18 1.10 8.02
CA ALA A 73 0.47 0.68 6.66
C ALA A 73 0.43 -0.85 6.52
N ASN A 74 0.97 -1.60 7.48
CA ASN A 74 0.94 -3.06 7.52
C ASN A 74 -0.49 -3.58 7.69
N TRP A 75 -1.24 -2.96 8.59
CA TRP A 75 -2.66 -3.28 8.79
C TRP A 75 -3.45 -3.06 7.49
N ALA A 76 -3.25 -1.92 6.81
CA ALA A 76 -3.92 -1.62 5.56
C ALA A 76 -3.52 -2.55 4.42
N PHE A 77 -2.24 -2.94 4.35
CA PHE A 77 -1.75 -3.97 3.44
C PHE A 77 -2.49 -5.29 3.65
N VAL A 78 -2.47 -5.82 4.88
CA VAL A 78 -3.09 -7.11 5.22
C VAL A 78 -4.59 -7.08 4.97
N LYS A 79 -5.25 -5.98 5.38
CA LYS A 79 -6.69 -5.79 5.14
C LYS A 79 -7.00 -5.83 3.66
N THR A 80 -6.27 -5.08 2.84
CA THR A 80 -6.45 -5.07 1.37
C THR A 80 -6.17 -6.45 0.77
N TYR A 81 -5.02 -7.05 1.09
CA TYR A 81 -4.62 -8.35 0.54
C TYR A 81 -5.68 -9.42 0.83
N LYS A 82 -6.22 -9.47 2.06
CA LYS A 82 -7.25 -10.44 2.45
C LYS A 82 -8.61 -10.14 1.80
N THR A 83 -9.04 -8.87 1.79
CA THR A 83 -10.33 -8.47 1.19
C THR A 83 -10.43 -8.90 -0.28
N PHE A 84 -9.34 -8.77 -1.03
CA PHE A 84 -9.31 -9.11 -2.46
C PHE A 84 -8.72 -10.51 -2.74
N GLY A 85 -8.81 -11.44 -1.79
CA GLY A 85 -8.48 -12.86 -2.00
C GLY A 85 -7.00 -13.12 -2.34
N GLY A 86 -6.10 -12.28 -1.85
CA GLY A 86 -4.66 -12.34 -2.14
C GLY A 86 -4.29 -11.99 -3.58
N LEU A 87 -5.26 -11.57 -4.40
CA LEU A 87 -5.05 -11.13 -5.79
C LEU A 87 -4.22 -12.14 -6.60
N ARG A 88 -4.54 -13.44 -6.47
CA ARG A 88 -3.76 -14.55 -7.04
C ARG A 88 -3.62 -14.50 -8.57
N GLN A 89 -4.54 -13.81 -9.23
CA GLN A 89 -4.54 -13.60 -10.68
C GLN A 89 -3.44 -12.65 -11.16
N LEU A 90 -2.88 -11.81 -10.28
CA LEU A 90 -1.83 -10.88 -10.64
C LEU A 90 -0.47 -11.55 -10.61
N SER A 91 0.37 -11.26 -11.61
CA SER A 91 1.80 -11.56 -11.56
C SER A 91 2.45 -10.86 -10.36
N GLU A 92 3.64 -11.32 -9.96
CA GLU A 92 4.39 -10.68 -8.86
C GLU A 92 4.61 -9.19 -9.13
N LYS A 93 4.99 -8.83 -10.36
CA LYS A 93 5.28 -7.45 -10.74
C LYS A 93 4.05 -6.56 -10.69
N GLU A 94 2.90 -7.05 -11.17
CA GLU A 94 1.62 -6.32 -11.10
C GLU A 94 1.15 -6.15 -9.66
N LEU A 95 1.26 -7.19 -8.83
CA LEU A 95 0.94 -7.12 -7.41
C LEU A 95 1.83 -6.09 -6.70
N CYS A 96 3.13 -6.14 -6.96
CA CYS A 96 4.10 -5.20 -6.43
C CYS A 96 3.77 -3.76 -6.84
N PHE A 97 3.44 -3.52 -8.10
CA PHE A 97 3.07 -2.19 -8.58
C PHE A 97 1.75 -1.68 -7.96
N LEU A 98 0.76 -2.56 -7.79
CA LEU A 98 -0.50 -2.21 -7.14
C LEU A 98 -0.24 -1.73 -5.71
N PHE A 99 0.55 -2.48 -4.94
CA PHE A 99 0.87 -2.11 -3.56
C PHE A 99 1.82 -0.91 -3.46
N TYR A 100 2.75 -0.74 -4.41
CA TYR A 100 3.52 0.49 -4.56
C TYR A 100 2.63 1.72 -4.75
N SER A 101 1.63 1.60 -5.62
CA SER A 101 0.64 2.67 -5.86
C SER A 101 -0.23 2.92 -4.63
N MET A 102 -0.64 1.86 -3.92
CA MET A 102 -1.34 1.98 -2.64
C MET A 102 -0.50 2.75 -1.61
N GLY A 103 0.80 2.46 -1.50
CA GLY A 103 1.71 3.19 -0.63
C GLY A 103 1.73 4.69 -0.94
N LYS A 104 1.86 5.04 -2.22
CA LYS A 104 1.86 6.45 -2.69
C LYS A 104 0.58 7.21 -2.37
N LEU A 105 -0.55 6.51 -2.31
CA LEU A 105 -1.86 7.12 -2.06
C LEU A 105 -2.18 7.15 -0.57
N PHE A 106 -2.09 6.00 0.09
CA PHE A 106 -2.58 5.78 1.43
C PHE A 106 -1.69 6.40 2.50
N VAL A 107 -0.36 6.24 2.43
CA VAL A 107 0.55 6.73 3.48
C VAL A 107 0.48 8.25 3.66
N PRO A 108 0.44 9.07 2.59
CA PRO A 108 0.20 10.51 2.75
C PRO A 108 -1.14 10.82 3.41
N LEU A 109 -2.24 10.17 3.00
CA LEU A 109 -3.57 10.41 3.56
C LEU A 109 -3.64 10.03 5.05
N LEU A 110 -3.00 8.92 5.42
CA LEU A 110 -2.88 8.47 6.80
C LEU A 110 -2.23 9.54 7.70
N LEU A 111 -1.18 10.19 7.19
CA LEU A 111 -0.46 11.24 7.90
C LEU A 111 -1.23 12.56 7.92
N HIS A 112 -1.82 12.97 6.79
CA HIS A 112 -2.43 14.29 6.64
C HIS A 112 -3.88 14.35 7.14
N GLU A 113 -4.70 13.35 6.83
CA GLU A 113 -6.13 13.39 7.14
C GLU A 113 -6.44 12.82 8.52
N LYS A 114 -5.79 11.71 8.89
CA LYS A 114 -6.05 11.06 10.17
C LYS A 114 -5.05 11.43 11.24
N GLY A 115 -3.87 11.93 10.86
CA GLY A 115 -2.84 12.33 11.80
C GLY A 115 -2.53 11.19 12.76
N VAL A 116 -2.22 9.99 12.25
CA VAL A 116 -2.02 8.79 13.09
C VAL A 116 -0.94 8.92 14.15
N LYS A 117 -0.05 9.92 13.99
CA LYS A 117 0.97 10.28 14.97
C LYS A 117 0.47 11.19 16.09
N SER A 118 -0.72 11.77 15.95
CA SER A 118 -1.27 12.73 16.90
C SER A 118 -1.73 12.05 18.18
N GLU A 119 -1.52 12.72 19.31
CA GLU A 119 -2.02 12.27 20.61
C GLU A 119 -3.55 12.09 20.60
N SER A 120 -4.28 12.92 19.85
CA SER A 120 -5.72 12.77 19.68
C SER A 120 -6.10 11.45 19.03
N PHE A 121 -5.35 10.98 18.03
CA PHE A 121 -5.60 9.70 17.40
C PHE A 121 -5.23 8.54 18.33
N LYS A 122 -4.10 8.67 19.04
CA LYS A 122 -3.63 7.65 20.00
C LYS A 122 -4.55 7.49 21.21
N ALA A 123 -5.26 8.54 21.59
CA ALA A 123 -6.24 8.52 22.68
C ALA A 123 -7.53 7.76 22.33
N LEU A 124 -7.80 7.52 21.04
CA LEU A 124 -8.93 6.70 20.60
C LEU A 124 -8.76 5.24 21.01
N SER A 125 -9.87 4.54 21.21
CA SER A 125 -9.84 3.08 21.36
C SER A 125 -9.31 2.42 20.08
N ARG A 126 -8.83 1.17 20.23
CA ARG A 126 -8.30 0.41 19.09
C ARG A 126 -9.31 0.27 17.94
N GLU A 127 -10.57 0.04 18.27
CA GLU A 127 -11.66 -0.11 17.30
C GLU A 127 -11.95 1.20 16.55
N GLU A 128 -11.89 2.33 17.26
CA GLU A 128 -12.06 3.66 16.65
C GLU A 128 -10.89 4.02 15.74
N GLN A 129 -9.66 3.68 16.14
CA GLN A 129 -8.49 3.84 15.27
C GLN A 129 -8.62 3.01 14.00
N GLU A 130 -9.02 1.74 14.11
CA GLU A 130 -9.23 0.87 12.95
C GLU A 130 -10.33 1.39 12.03
N ARG A 131 -11.45 1.88 12.58
CA ARG A 131 -12.52 2.50 11.80
C ARG A 131 -12.02 3.73 11.05
N ALA A 132 -11.33 4.63 11.75
CA ALA A 132 -10.79 5.85 11.17
C ALA A 132 -9.80 5.57 10.02
N VAL A 133 -8.99 4.51 10.16
CA VAL A 133 -8.03 4.08 9.13
C VAL A 133 -8.76 3.37 7.97
N SER A 134 -9.80 2.57 8.27
CA SER A 134 -10.65 1.90 7.27
C SER A 134 -11.31 2.92 6.34
N ASP A 135 -11.84 4.03 6.87
CA ASP A 135 -12.48 5.07 6.05
C ASP A 135 -11.54 5.63 4.96
N VAL A 136 -10.26 5.84 5.31
CA VAL A 136 -9.24 6.29 4.35
C VAL A 136 -8.96 5.20 3.34
N LEU A 137 -8.82 3.96 3.81
CA LEU A 137 -8.51 2.82 2.96
C LEU A 137 -9.61 2.54 1.94
N GLU A 138 -10.87 2.60 2.36
CA GLU A 138 -12.05 2.47 1.51
C GLU A 138 -12.11 3.58 0.46
N THR A 139 -11.82 4.82 0.86
CA THR A 139 -11.70 5.95 -0.08
C THR A 139 -10.63 5.68 -1.14
N VAL A 140 -9.48 5.13 -0.76
CA VAL A 140 -8.42 4.74 -1.70
C VAL A 140 -8.88 3.57 -2.59
N TRP A 141 -9.61 2.60 -2.04
CA TRP A 141 -10.12 1.47 -2.81
C TRP A 141 -11.07 1.90 -3.92
N GLU A 142 -12.06 2.71 -3.57
CA GLU A 142 -13.11 3.20 -4.46
C GLU A 142 -12.54 4.10 -5.56
N ASN A 143 -11.60 4.99 -5.22
CA ASN A 143 -11.12 6.01 -6.15
C ASN A 143 -9.92 5.57 -6.98
N HIS A 144 -9.10 4.63 -6.48
CA HIS A 144 -7.81 4.32 -7.09
C HIS A 144 -7.57 2.83 -7.27
N PHE A 145 -7.73 2.02 -6.24
CA PHE A 145 -7.34 0.60 -6.29
C PHE A 145 -8.03 -0.16 -7.42
N ILE A 146 -9.36 -0.04 -7.53
CA ILE A 146 -10.14 -0.71 -8.57
C ILE A 146 -9.73 -0.21 -9.96
N ARG A 147 -9.48 1.09 -10.10
CA ARG A 147 -9.05 1.67 -11.38
C ARG A 147 -7.69 1.14 -11.79
N ILE A 148 -6.72 1.06 -10.87
CA ILE A 148 -5.40 0.51 -11.13
C ILE A 148 -5.53 -0.96 -11.56
N LEU A 149 -6.35 -1.75 -10.87
CA LEU A 149 -6.60 -3.15 -11.25
C LEU A 149 -7.12 -3.29 -12.68
N GLN A 150 -8.01 -2.40 -13.12
CA GLN A 150 -8.59 -2.42 -14.47
C GLN A 150 -7.55 -2.14 -15.57
N ILE A 151 -6.48 -1.41 -15.26
CA ILE A 151 -5.49 -0.96 -16.25
C ILE A 151 -4.17 -1.71 -16.16
N LEU A 152 -3.96 -2.50 -15.11
CA LEU A 152 -2.75 -3.29 -14.89
C LEU A 152 -2.30 -4.09 -16.12
N PRO A 153 -3.19 -4.85 -16.81
CA PRO A 153 -2.78 -5.63 -17.97
C PRO A 153 -2.17 -4.74 -19.07
N SER A 154 -2.87 -3.67 -19.46
CA SER A 154 -2.39 -2.73 -20.47
C SER A 154 -1.18 -1.90 -20.01
N LEU A 155 -0.98 -1.76 -18.70
CA LEU A 155 0.19 -1.10 -18.15
C LEU A 155 1.44 -1.96 -18.24
N PHE A 156 1.36 -3.29 -18.23
CA PHE A 156 2.56 -4.16 -18.19
C PHE A 156 2.77 -5.01 -19.46
N GLU A 157 1.96 -4.78 -20.50
CA GLU A 157 2.25 -5.18 -21.89
C GLU A 157 3.60 -4.65 -22.40
#